data_AF-D3HJE7-F1
#
_entry.id   AF-D3HJE7-F1
#
_cell.length_a   1.000
_cell.length_b   1.000
_cell.length_c   1.000
_cell.angle_alpha   90.00
_cell.angle_beta   90.00
_cell.angle_gamma   90.00
#
_symmetry.space_group_name_H-M   'P 1'
#
loop_
_entity.id
_entity.type
_entity.pdbx_description
1 polymer ?
#
loop_
_entity_poly.entity_id
_entity_poly.type
_entity_poly.pdbx_seq_one_letter_code
_entity_poly.pdbx_strand_id
1 'polypeptide(L)'
;MNCWDLTSMLDIGRKLFAKIHKHKYQAHHNHDIHFLARELGDWLVEGVHGLIDGSYTPRFLKRCYFPDEMIDQLHLSDRILQHVLLHQVKPTFPFVMNPNCYHLHGPSGVKHATTEQVKKALEAMRPKYLIRADIKSYYKSISHRRNLWITPQ
;
A
#
# COMPACT_ATOMS: atom_id res chain seq x y z
N MET A 1 -14.94 8.05 -15.01
CA MET A 1 -13.65 7.34 -14.99
C MET A 1 -13.95 5.96 -14.43
N ASN A 2 -13.83 4.89 -15.23
CA ASN A 2 -14.11 3.54 -14.72
C ASN A 2 -12.98 3.16 -13.75
N CYS A 3 -13.34 2.80 -12.50
CA CYS A 3 -12.41 2.49 -11.39
C CYS A 3 -11.57 1.21 -11.63
N TRP A 4 -11.80 0.52 -12.76
CA TRP A 4 -11.29 -0.81 -13.06
C TRP A 4 -10.96 -0.93 -14.55
N ASP A 5 -10.25 0.06 -15.07
CA ASP A 5 -9.82 0.06 -16.48
C ASP A 5 -8.54 -0.77 -16.66
N LEU A 6 -8.63 -1.82 -17.47
CA LEU A 6 -7.52 -2.75 -17.73
C LEU A 6 -6.27 -2.02 -18.25
N THR A 7 -6.43 -1.17 -19.26
CA THR A 7 -5.31 -0.47 -19.89
C THR A 7 -4.59 0.45 -18.90
N SER A 8 -5.35 1.22 -18.13
CA SER A 8 -4.81 2.10 -17.08
C SER A 8 -4.10 1.31 -15.97
N MET A 9 -4.71 0.22 -15.48
CA MET A 9 -4.12 -0.62 -14.44
C MET A 9 -2.82 -1.29 -14.90
N LEU A 10 -2.77 -1.76 -16.16
CA LEU A 10 -1.56 -2.30 -16.77
C LEU A 10 -0.46 -1.25 -16.91
N ASP A 11 -0.80 -0.04 -17.35
CA ASP A 11 0.18 1.05 -17.47
C ASP A 11 0.80 1.43 -16.12
N ILE A 12 -0.01 1.52 -15.06
CA ILE A 12 0.46 1.74 -13.69
C ILE A 12 1.43 0.63 -13.26
N GLY A 13 1.05 -0.64 -13.47
CA GLY A 13 1.86 -1.80 -13.14
C GLY A 13 3.20 -1.81 -13.88
N ARG A 14 3.18 -1.56 -15.20
CA ARG A 14 4.38 -1.51 -16.05
C ARG A 14 5.33 -0.40 -15.64
N LYS A 15 4.82 0.81 -15.38
CA LYS A 15 5.62 1.95 -14.92
C LYS A 15 6.32 1.65 -13.60
N LEU A 16 5.60 1.08 -12.63
CA LEU A 16 6.19 0.70 -11.36
C LEU A 16 7.23 -0.42 -11.52
N PHE A 17 6.91 -1.45 -12.31
CA PHE A 17 7.85 -2.54 -12.57
C PHE A 17 9.14 -2.01 -13.21
N ALA A 18 9.04 -1.18 -14.24
CA ALA A 18 10.20 -0.59 -14.91
C ALA A 18 11.09 0.20 -13.94
N LYS A 19 10.48 0.98 -13.05
CA LYS A 19 11.21 1.69 -11.98
C LYS A 19 11.95 0.68 -11.09
N ILE A 20 11.28 -0.35 -10.58
CA ILE A 20 11.91 -1.33 -9.70
C ILE A 20 13.03 -2.10 -10.42
N HIS A 21 12.76 -2.56 -11.64
CA HIS A 21 13.70 -3.29 -12.47
C HIS A 21 14.97 -2.50 -12.71
N LYS A 22 14.86 -1.20 -13.02
CA LYS A 22 16.02 -0.31 -13.16
C LYS A 22 16.87 -0.23 -11.88
N HIS A 23 16.25 -0.16 -10.72
CA HIS A 23 16.97 -0.11 -9.43
C HIS A 23 17.60 -1.47 -9.07
N LYS A 24 17.04 -2.57 -9.58
CA LYS A 24 17.51 -3.93 -9.31
C LYS A 24 18.23 -4.57 -10.50
N TYR A 25 18.67 -3.77 -11.47
CA TYR A 25 19.28 -4.30 -12.69
C TYR A 25 20.55 -5.12 -12.41
N GLN A 26 21.35 -4.68 -11.43
CA GLN A 26 22.57 -5.36 -10.99
C GLN A 26 22.32 -6.48 -9.97
N ALA A 27 21.06 -6.80 -9.67
CA ALA A 27 20.76 -7.93 -8.80
C ALA A 27 21.29 -9.22 -9.42
N HIS A 28 21.65 -10.17 -8.57
CA HIS A 28 22.12 -11.49 -8.98
C HIS A 28 21.20 -12.11 -10.05
N HIS A 29 21.77 -12.82 -11.02
CA HIS A 29 21.03 -13.35 -12.18
C HIS A 29 19.84 -14.26 -11.79
N ASN A 30 19.93 -14.95 -10.65
CA ASN A 30 18.85 -15.77 -10.09
C ASN A 30 17.80 -14.98 -9.28
N HIS A 31 17.86 -13.65 -9.24
CA HIS A 31 16.84 -12.86 -8.55
C HIS A 31 15.54 -12.86 -9.37
N ASP A 32 14.40 -13.09 -8.70
CA ASP A 32 13.03 -13.08 -9.24
C ASP A 32 12.68 -11.92 -10.18
N ILE A 33 13.37 -10.78 -10.07
CA ILE A 33 13.14 -9.61 -10.90
C ILE A 33 13.40 -9.90 -12.38
N HIS A 34 14.40 -10.74 -12.68
CA HIS A 34 14.78 -11.09 -14.05
C HIS A 34 13.79 -12.07 -14.68
N PHE A 35 13.29 -13.02 -13.89
CA PHE A 35 12.21 -13.93 -14.32
C PHE A 35 10.91 -13.16 -14.57
N LEU A 36 10.52 -12.30 -13.63
CA LEU A 36 9.32 -11.46 -13.77
C LEU A 36 9.42 -10.46 -14.93
N ALA A 37 10.62 -10.04 -15.31
CA ALA A 37 10.81 -9.17 -16.47
C ALA A 37 10.51 -9.91 -17.79
N ARG A 38 10.91 -11.19 -17.88
CA ARG A 38 10.67 -12.03 -19.05
C ARG A 38 9.19 -12.32 -19.25
N GLU A 39 8.48 -12.59 -18.16
CA GLU A 39 7.07 -12.98 -18.17
C GLU A 39 6.12 -11.80 -17.91
N LEU A 40 6.62 -10.56 -17.99
CA LEU A 40 5.86 -9.35 -17.64
C LEU A 40 4.55 -9.21 -18.44
N GLY A 41 4.55 -9.69 -19.69
CA GLY A 41 3.36 -9.69 -20.54
C GLY A 41 2.24 -10.61 -20.01
N ASP A 42 2.61 -11.68 -19.32
CA ASP A 42 1.68 -12.73 -18.91
C ASP A 42 1.20 -12.50 -17.48
N TRP A 43 2.12 -12.54 -16.51
CA TRP A 43 1.74 -12.50 -15.08
C TRP A 43 1.07 -11.18 -14.68
N LEU A 44 1.45 -10.06 -15.29
CA LEU A 44 0.84 -8.77 -14.97
C LEU A 44 -0.56 -8.66 -15.56
N VAL A 45 -0.76 -9.18 -16.78
CA VAL A 45 -2.06 -9.19 -17.44
C VAL A 45 -3.03 -10.10 -16.71
N GLU A 46 -2.62 -11.33 -16.42
CA GLU A 46 -3.38 -12.26 -15.59
C GLU A 46 -3.68 -11.67 -14.21
N GLY A 47 -2.68 -11.07 -13.56
CA GLY A 47 -2.85 -10.45 -12.25
C GLY A 47 -3.86 -9.29 -12.26
N VAL A 48 -3.83 -8.41 -13.27
CA VAL A 48 -4.79 -7.30 -13.38
C VAL A 48 -6.18 -7.81 -13.73
N HIS A 49 -6.32 -8.80 -14.61
CA HIS A 49 -7.62 -9.44 -14.86
C HIS A 49 -8.20 -10.02 -13.58
N GLY A 50 -7.39 -10.75 -12.81
CA GLY A 50 -7.78 -11.30 -11.52
C GLY A 50 -8.21 -10.23 -10.50
N LEU A 51 -7.59 -9.04 -10.54
CA LEU A 51 -7.99 -7.94 -9.66
C LEU A 51 -9.35 -7.36 -10.07
N ILE A 52 -9.62 -7.26 -11.38
CA ILE A 52 -10.86 -6.69 -11.92
C ILE A 52 -12.05 -7.65 -11.67
N ASP A 53 -11.85 -8.95 -11.87
CA ASP A 53 -12.91 -9.95 -11.70
C ASP A 53 -13.04 -10.47 -10.25
N GLY A 54 -12.10 -10.10 -9.36
CA GLY A 54 -12.08 -10.52 -7.96
C GLY A 54 -11.56 -11.94 -7.71
N SER A 55 -10.98 -12.60 -8.71
CA SER A 55 -10.40 -13.94 -8.60
C SER A 55 -8.93 -13.96 -8.15
N TYR A 56 -8.27 -12.79 -8.11
CA TYR A 56 -6.86 -12.69 -7.74
C TYR A 56 -6.61 -13.17 -6.31
N THR A 57 -5.74 -14.17 -6.19
CA THR A 57 -5.29 -14.71 -4.91
C THR A 57 -3.81 -14.39 -4.71
N PRO A 58 -3.45 -13.55 -3.70
CA PRO A 58 -2.05 -13.23 -3.44
C PRO A 58 -1.30 -14.44 -2.87
N ARG A 59 0.03 -14.44 -3.04
CA ARG A 59 0.92 -15.47 -2.51
C ARG A 59 1.10 -15.28 -0.99
N PHE A 60 1.58 -16.33 -0.34
CA PHE A 60 1.93 -16.27 1.08
C PHE A 60 3.09 -15.30 1.32
N LEU A 61 3.03 -14.57 2.44
CA LEU A 61 4.12 -13.71 2.90
C LEU A 61 5.34 -14.56 3.24
N LYS A 62 6.52 -14.13 2.78
CA LYS A 62 7.78 -14.74 3.16
C LYS A 62 8.30 -14.08 4.43
N ARG A 63 8.50 -14.87 5.48
CA ARG A 63 9.07 -14.39 6.74
C ARG A 63 10.59 -14.40 6.70
N CYS A 64 11.18 -13.23 6.94
CA CYS A 64 12.61 -13.04 7.04
C CYS A 64 12.98 -12.73 8.49
N TYR A 65 13.98 -13.44 9.01
CA TYR A 65 14.49 -13.25 10.36
C TYR A 65 15.82 -12.50 10.31
N PHE A 66 15.87 -11.38 11.02
CA PHE A 66 17.08 -10.61 11.30
C PHE A 66 17.36 -10.69 12.81
N PRO A 67 18.60 -10.40 13.26
CA PRO A 67 18.93 -10.46 14.68
C PRO A 67 18.00 -9.63 15.58
N ASP A 68 17.58 -8.46 15.11
CA ASP A 68 16.78 -7.51 15.88
C ASP A 68 15.30 -7.48 15.50
N GLU A 69 14.93 -8.08 14.36
CA GLU A 69 13.56 -7.98 13.84
C GLU A 69 13.13 -9.16 12.96
N MET A 70 11.82 -9.34 12.86
CA MET A 70 11.20 -10.28 11.94
C MET A 70 10.32 -9.50 10.96
N ILE A 71 10.63 -9.63 9.66
CA ILE A 71 9.93 -8.89 8.60
C ILE A 71 9.17 -9.88 7.73
N ASP A 72 7.86 -9.66 7.57
CA ASP A 72 7.05 -10.36 6.58
C ASP A 72 7.13 -9.60 5.25
N GLN A 73 7.62 -10.26 4.19
CA GLN A 73 7.83 -9.69 2.87
C GLN A 73 6.82 -10.22 1.85
N LEU A 74 6.20 -9.30 1.11
CA LEU A 74 5.38 -9.60 -0.05
C LEU A 74 6.25 -10.05 -1.23
N HIS A 75 5.74 -11.00 -2.02
CA HIS A 75 6.32 -11.30 -3.31
C HIS A 75 6.27 -10.05 -4.22
N LEU A 76 7.22 -9.94 -5.14
CA LEU A 76 7.37 -8.73 -5.95
C LEU A 76 6.14 -8.46 -6.85
N SER A 77 5.57 -9.50 -7.47
CA SER A 77 4.33 -9.38 -8.26
C SER A 77 3.20 -8.80 -7.40
N ASP A 78 3.02 -9.33 -6.20
CA ASP A 78 1.92 -8.99 -5.31
C ASP A 78 2.06 -7.56 -4.80
N ARG A 79 3.30 -7.12 -4.55
CA ARG A 79 3.58 -5.72 -4.20
C ARG A 79 3.20 -4.76 -5.34
N ILE A 80 3.42 -5.16 -6.59
CA ILE A 80 3.04 -4.35 -7.75
C ILE A 80 1.52 -4.33 -7.91
N LEU A 81 0.86 -5.48 -7.80
CA LEU A 81 -0.59 -5.59 -7.90
C LEU A 81 -1.31 -4.88 -6.75
N GLN A 82 -0.76 -4.93 -5.53
CA GLN A 82 -1.22 -4.14 -4.40
C GLN A 82 -1.10 -2.64 -4.67
N HIS A 83 -0.03 -2.20 -5.35
CA HIS A 83 0.14 -0.79 -5.73
C HIS A 83 -0.87 -0.36 -6.80
N VAL A 84 -1.11 -1.22 -7.80
CA VAL A 84 -2.14 -0.99 -8.83
C VAL A 84 -3.51 -0.82 -8.16
N LEU A 85 -3.87 -1.73 -7.26
CA LEU A 85 -5.11 -1.66 -6.49
C LEU A 85 -5.18 -0.39 -5.65
N LEU A 86 -4.12 -0.05 -4.92
CA LEU A 86 -4.06 1.18 -4.13
C LEU A 86 -4.27 2.42 -5.00
N HIS A 87 -3.75 2.44 -6.23
CA HIS A 87 -3.93 3.57 -7.14
C HIS A 87 -5.41 3.74 -7.56
N GLN A 88 -6.18 2.65 -7.65
CA GLN A 88 -7.62 2.71 -7.93
C GLN A 88 -8.42 3.21 -6.73
N VAL A 89 -8.07 2.74 -5.52
CA VAL A 89 -8.84 3.07 -4.30
C VAL A 89 -8.46 4.45 -3.74
N LYS A 90 -7.21 4.90 -3.91
CA LYS A 90 -6.69 6.14 -3.30
C LYS A 90 -7.51 7.41 -3.61
N PRO A 91 -8.03 7.63 -4.83
CA PRO A 91 -8.92 8.76 -5.12
C PRO A 91 -10.20 8.80 -4.27
N THR A 92 -10.63 7.66 -3.71
CA THR A 92 -11.83 7.59 -2.85
C THR A 92 -11.55 8.06 -1.42
N PHE A 93 -10.29 8.07 -0.99
CA PHE A 93 -9.94 8.34 0.39
C PHE A 93 -10.41 9.67 0.96
N PRO A 94 -10.37 10.81 0.22
CA PRO A 94 -10.88 12.08 0.73
C PRO A 94 -12.37 12.05 1.09
N PHE A 95 -13.15 11.13 0.52
CA PHE A 95 -14.59 11.02 0.78
C PHE A 95 -14.92 10.13 2.00
N VAL A 96 -14.00 9.25 2.41
CA VAL A 96 -14.22 8.27 3.49
C VAL A 96 -13.35 8.50 4.72
N MET A 97 -12.22 9.20 4.58
CA MET A 97 -11.27 9.39 5.66
C MET A 97 -11.41 10.73 6.36
N ASN A 98 -11.15 10.73 7.66
CA ASN A 98 -11.11 11.95 8.46
C ASN A 98 -10.03 12.91 7.91
N PRO A 99 -10.31 14.22 7.78
CA PRO A 99 -9.34 15.20 7.28
C PRO A 99 -8.08 15.33 8.14
N ASN A 100 -8.12 14.89 9.41
CA ASN A 100 -6.97 14.84 10.30
C ASN A 100 -6.17 13.52 10.20
N CYS A 101 -6.43 12.68 9.19
CA CYS A 101 -5.65 11.47 8.91
C CYS A 101 -4.44 11.81 8.03
N TYR A 102 -3.28 12.03 8.64
CA TYR A 102 -2.09 12.47 7.91
C TYR A 102 -1.28 11.35 7.22
N HIS A 103 -1.70 10.10 7.34
CA HIS A 103 -1.01 8.95 6.75
C HIS A 103 -0.93 9.01 5.21
N LEU A 104 -1.83 9.75 4.56
CA LEU A 104 -1.85 9.87 3.10
C LEU A 104 -0.84 10.84 2.51
N HIS A 105 -0.30 11.77 3.31
CA HIS A 105 0.68 12.74 2.83
C HIS A 105 2.07 12.11 2.64
N GLY A 106 2.22 10.81 2.90
CA GLY A 106 3.48 10.10 2.75
C GLY A 106 4.52 10.60 3.74
N PRO A 107 5.81 10.68 3.36
CA PRO A 107 6.90 11.02 4.27
C PRO A 107 6.75 12.39 4.96
N SER A 108 6.06 13.35 4.35
CA SER A 108 5.81 14.67 4.95
C SER A 108 4.65 14.68 5.94
N GLY A 109 3.82 13.64 6.00
CA GLY A 109 2.61 13.61 6.83
C GLY A 109 2.89 13.77 8.31
N VAL A 110 3.99 13.19 8.82
CA VAL A 110 4.41 13.37 10.21
C VAL A 110 4.75 14.83 10.50
N LYS A 111 5.45 15.50 9.58
CA LYS A 111 5.80 16.91 9.73
C LYS A 111 4.55 17.79 9.73
N HIS A 112 3.60 17.55 8.82
CA HIS A 112 2.32 18.27 8.80
C HIS A 112 1.53 18.07 10.11
N ALA A 113 1.37 16.82 10.54
CA ALA A 113 0.64 16.50 11.78
C ALA A 113 1.28 17.18 13.00
N THR A 114 2.59 17.02 13.17
CA THR A 114 3.30 17.50 14.36
C THR A 114 3.49 19.02 14.36
N THR A 115 3.93 19.59 13.24
CA THR A 115 4.38 20.98 13.18
C THR A 115 3.25 21.94 12.86
N GLU A 116 2.31 21.56 11.99
CA GLU A 116 1.27 22.50 11.54
C GLU A 116 -0.03 22.38 12.30
N GLN A 117 -0.31 21.22 12.91
CA GLN A 117 -1.61 20.94 13.50
C GLN A 117 -1.51 20.85 15.01
N VAL A 118 -0.67 19.93 15.53
CA VAL A 118 -0.49 19.78 16.97
C VAL A 118 0.11 21.04 17.59
N LYS A 119 1.21 21.60 17.07
CA LYS A 119 1.79 22.84 17.62
C LYS A 119 0.81 24.01 17.62
N LYS A 120 0.12 24.26 16.50
CA LYS A 120 -0.87 25.34 16.41
C LYS A 120 -2.02 25.13 17.40
N ALA A 121 -2.50 23.90 17.54
CA ALA A 121 -3.53 23.55 18.52
C ALA A 121 -3.06 23.80 19.97
N LEU A 122 -1.82 23.45 20.29
CA LEU A 122 -1.24 23.70 21.61
C LEU A 122 -1.09 25.20 21.90
N GLU A 123 -0.67 25.99 20.92
CA GLU A 123 -0.49 27.44 21.06
C GLU A 123 -1.82 28.19 21.17
N ALA A 124 -2.78 27.86 20.32
CA ALA A 124 -4.06 28.54 20.23
C ALA A 124 -5.05 28.13 21.33
N MET A 125 -5.19 26.82 21.58
CA MET A 125 -6.18 26.29 22.52
C MET A 125 -5.61 26.09 23.93
N ARG A 126 -4.29 26.00 24.07
CA ARG A 126 -3.59 25.75 25.35
C ARG A 126 -4.26 24.64 26.18
N PRO A 127 -4.46 23.45 25.60
CA PRO A 127 -5.17 22.39 26.28
C PRO A 127 -4.40 21.97 27.54
N LYS A 128 -5.13 21.75 28.63
CA LYS A 128 -4.53 21.34 29.91
C LYS A 128 -3.96 19.91 29.87
N TYR A 129 -4.46 19.07 28.97
CA TYR A 129 -4.10 17.65 28.86
C TYR A 129 -3.93 17.22 27.41
N LEU A 130 -3.05 16.23 27.19
CA LEU A 130 -2.82 15.56 25.91
C LEU A 130 -2.99 14.06 26.09
N ILE A 131 -3.73 13.42 25.19
CA ILE A 131 -3.89 11.96 25.17
C ILE A 131 -3.04 11.39 24.03
N ARG A 132 -2.12 10.48 24.38
CA ARG A 132 -1.38 9.68 23.40
C ARG A 132 -1.94 8.26 23.41
N ALA A 133 -2.51 7.85 22.29
CA ALA A 133 -2.98 6.48 22.10
C ALA A 133 -2.14 5.82 20.99
N ASP A 134 -1.77 4.56 21.20
CA ASP A 134 -1.09 3.73 20.22
C ASP A 134 -1.71 2.33 20.20
N ILE A 135 -1.82 1.72 19.03
CA ILE A 135 -2.39 0.38 18.85
C ILE A 135 -1.24 -0.60 18.62
N LYS A 136 -0.92 -1.36 19.67
CA LYS A 136 0.09 -2.41 19.60
C LYS A 136 -0.28 -3.42 18.52
N SER A 137 0.68 -3.69 17.62
CA SER A 137 0.53 -4.69 16.55
C SER A 137 -0.71 -4.46 15.68
N TYR A 138 -0.98 -3.20 15.30
CA TYR A 138 -2.16 -2.78 14.52
C TYR A 138 -2.57 -3.75 13.40
N TYR A 139 -1.66 -4.11 12.49
CA TYR A 139 -2.00 -5.02 11.38
C TYR A 139 -2.39 -6.43 11.82
N LYS A 140 -1.88 -6.92 12.96
CA LYS A 140 -2.23 -8.22 13.54
C LYS A 140 -3.58 -8.20 14.26
N SER A 141 -4.01 -7.04 14.74
CA SER A 141 -5.25 -6.90 15.53
C SER A 141 -6.49 -6.58 14.68
N ILE A 142 -6.32 -6.35 13.38
CA ILE A 142 -7.42 -6.13 12.44
C ILE A 142 -8.28 -7.40 12.31
N SER A 143 -9.57 -7.30 12.63
CA SER A 143 -10.53 -8.35 12.36
C SER A 143 -10.92 -8.34 10.88
N HIS A 144 -10.44 -9.33 10.12
CA HIS A 144 -10.79 -9.48 8.70
C HIS A 144 -12.31 -9.58 8.49
N ARG A 145 -13.02 -10.26 9.40
CA ARG A 145 -14.48 -10.33 9.35
C ARG A 145 -15.07 -8.93 9.37
N ARG A 146 -14.70 -8.04 10.30
CA ARG A 146 -15.27 -6.68 10.39
C ARG A 146 -14.85 -5.75 9.27
N ASN A 147 -13.62 -5.89 8.76
CA ASN A 147 -13.10 -5.01 7.70
C ASN A 147 -13.74 -5.25 6.32
N LEU A 148 -14.37 -6.41 6.09
CA LEU A 148 -15.05 -6.72 4.82
C LEU A 148 -16.51 -6.23 4.77
N TRP A 149 -17.11 -5.75 5.88
CA TRP A 149 -18.51 -5.26 5.93
C TRP A 149 -18.64 -3.76 5.66
N ILE A 150 -17.97 -3.25 4.62
CA ILE A 150 -18.34 -1.95 4.02
C ILE A 150 -19.02 -2.28 2.69
N THR A 151 -20.24 -2.79 2.76
CA THR A 151 -21.19 -2.82 1.63
C THR A 151 -22.30 -1.81 1.90
N PRO A 152 -22.79 -1.09 0.88
CA PRO A 152 -23.90 -0.17 1.05
C PRO A 152 -25.16 -0.96 1.42
N GLN A 153 -25.90 -0.48 2.43
CA GLN A 153 -27.33 -0.77 2.56
C GLN A 153 -28.10 0.04 1.52
#